data_AF-A0A7Y7IZB1-F1
#
_entry.id   AF-A0A7Y7IZB1-F1
#
_cell.length_a   1.000
_cell.length_b   1.000
_cell.length_c   1.000
_cell.angle_alpha   90.00
_cell.angle_beta   90.00
_cell.angle_gamma   90.00
#
_symmetry.space_group_name_H-M   'P 1'
#
loop_
_entity.id
_entity.type
_entity.pdbx_description
1 polymer ?
#
loop_
_entity_poly.entity_id
_entity_poly.type
_entity_poly.pdbx_seq_one_letter_code
_entity_poly.pdbx_strand_id
1 'polypeptide(L)'
;MRDLDAERTAAVLPFAALVETLERVLPDYLAGRILCPERQVTQAPVEGGVLLSMPCVGPDLMCHKLLTVYPDNPAAGRPAIQGQVTCIDGATGRVLFAMDGPTATGRRTAAVTLVGIRHLLPQAPRRALIYGTGAQADAHVLALAETWPGIGLVIQGRSAGREQAVGERTGIAVEAASSGAA
;
A
#
# COMPACT_ATOMS: atom_id res chain seq x y z
N MET A 1 2.36 4.83 23.91
CA MET A 1 1.92 4.41 22.56
C MET A 1 3.09 3.68 21.92
N ARG A 2 2.88 2.51 21.33
CA ARG A 2 3.95 1.78 20.65
C ARG A 2 4.00 2.26 19.19
N ASP A 3 5.11 2.85 18.79
CA ASP A 3 5.32 3.28 17.40
C ASP A 3 6.14 2.21 16.67
N LEU A 4 5.58 1.72 15.57
CA LEU A 4 6.24 0.74 14.70
C LEU A 4 6.90 1.49 13.54
N ASP A 5 8.21 1.33 13.43
CA ASP A 5 8.96 1.74 12.23
C ASP A 5 8.52 0.95 10.99
N ALA A 6 9.12 1.24 9.84
CA ALA A 6 8.81 0.59 8.57
C ALA A 6 9.00 -0.93 8.63
N GLU A 7 10.10 -1.41 9.21
CA GLU A 7 10.41 -2.85 9.28
C GLU A 7 9.40 -3.60 10.17
N ARG A 8 9.12 -3.07 11.36
CA ARG A 8 8.15 -3.65 12.30
C ARG A 8 6.73 -3.57 11.76
N THR A 9 6.38 -2.48 11.06
CA THR A 9 5.08 -2.33 10.38
C THR A 9 4.93 -3.39 9.29
N ALA A 10 5.98 -3.62 8.50
CA ALA A 10 5.98 -4.64 7.47
C ALA A 10 5.81 -6.06 8.05
N ALA A 11 6.51 -6.35 9.15
CA ALA A 11 6.47 -7.67 9.81
C ALA A 11 5.09 -8.03 10.37
N VAL A 12 4.32 -7.04 10.86
CA VAL A 12 2.97 -7.28 11.41
C VAL A 12 1.85 -7.21 10.37
N LEU A 13 2.18 -6.96 9.09
CA LEU A 13 1.24 -6.86 7.98
C LEU A 13 1.58 -7.83 6.82
N PRO A 14 1.73 -9.15 7.06
CA PRO A 14 2.00 -10.11 5.99
C PRO A 14 0.87 -10.11 4.94
N PHE A 15 1.20 -10.33 3.67
CA PHE A 15 0.23 -10.13 2.58
C PHE A 15 -0.92 -11.13 2.64
N ALA A 16 -0.64 -12.40 2.94
CA ALA A 16 -1.67 -13.43 3.10
C ALA A 16 -2.72 -13.04 4.16
N ALA A 17 -2.28 -12.65 5.37
CA ALA A 17 -3.19 -12.25 6.44
C ALA A 17 -3.96 -10.96 6.12
N LEU A 18 -3.34 -10.02 5.40
CA LEU A 18 -4.03 -8.83 4.91
C LEU A 18 -5.15 -9.19 3.92
N VAL A 19 -4.88 -10.07 2.96
CA VAL A 19 -5.87 -10.53 1.97
C VAL A 19 -7.04 -11.22 2.68
N GLU A 20 -6.77 -12.18 3.57
CA GLU A 20 -7.81 -12.88 4.34
C GLU A 20 -8.63 -11.91 5.20
N THR A 21 -7.97 -10.93 5.83
CA THR A 21 -8.66 -9.93 6.64
C THR A 21 -9.54 -9.03 5.78
N LEU A 22 -9.05 -8.56 4.63
CA LEU A 22 -9.80 -7.74 3.69
C LEU A 22 -11.05 -8.48 3.19
N GLU A 23 -10.90 -9.74 2.78
CA GLU A 23 -12.02 -10.61 2.36
C GLU A 23 -13.06 -10.77 3.48
N ARG A 24 -12.63 -10.91 4.74
CA ARG A 24 -13.52 -11.03 5.89
C ARG A 24 -14.28 -9.75 6.24
N VAL A 25 -13.64 -8.58 6.15
CA VAL A 25 -14.24 -7.30 6.60
C VAL A 25 -15.03 -6.57 5.51
N LEU A 26 -14.85 -6.94 4.24
CA LEU A 26 -15.59 -6.38 3.11
C LEU A 26 -17.12 -6.43 3.32
N PRO A 27 -17.72 -7.56 3.73
CA PRO A 27 -19.15 -7.61 4.05
C PRO A 27 -19.59 -6.66 5.18
N ASP A 28 -18.75 -6.45 6.20
CA ASP A 28 -19.04 -5.52 7.30
C ASP A 28 -19.03 -4.07 6.81
N TYR A 29 -18.08 -3.73 5.95
CA TYR A 29 -18.04 -2.43 5.28
C TYR A 29 -19.28 -2.21 4.40
N LEU A 30 -19.64 -3.19 3.56
CA LEU A 30 -20.82 -3.10 2.70
C LEU A 30 -22.13 -3.01 3.48
N ALA A 31 -22.19 -3.62 4.67
CA ALA A 31 -23.33 -3.54 5.57
C ALA A 31 -23.34 -2.28 6.46
N GLY A 32 -22.39 -1.36 6.29
CA GLY A 32 -22.30 -0.11 7.06
C GLY A 32 -21.84 -0.31 8.52
N ARG A 33 -21.31 -1.49 8.88
CA ARG A 33 -20.75 -1.76 10.21
C ARG A 33 -19.35 -1.17 10.39
N ILE A 34 -18.64 -0.95 9.28
CA ILE A 34 -17.38 -0.22 9.25
C ILE A 34 -17.63 1.10 8.53
N LEU A 35 -17.41 2.21 9.25
CA LEU A 35 -17.61 3.55 8.74
C LEU A 35 -16.27 4.12 8.26
N CYS A 36 -16.17 4.39 6.96
CA CYS A 36 -15.04 5.09 6.36
C CYS A 36 -15.55 6.32 5.62
N PRO A 37 -15.59 7.52 6.23
CA PRO A 37 -16.00 8.73 5.53
C PRO A 37 -15.04 9.07 4.39
N GLU A 38 -15.45 9.98 3.52
CA GLU A 38 -14.56 10.53 2.50
C GLU A 38 -13.30 11.10 3.14
N ARG A 39 -12.15 10.89 2.48
CA ARG A 39 -10.88 11.43 2.95
C ARG A 39 -10.96 12.94 3.01
N GLN A 40 -10.50 13.52 4.12
CA GLN A 40 -10.30 14.95 4.21
C GLN A 40 -8.95 15.31 3.60
N VAL A 41 -8.95 16.31 2.72
CA VAL A 41 -7.75 16.85 2.06
C VAL A 41 -7.59 18.29 2.49
N THR A 42 -6.42 18.64 3.00
CA THR A 42 -6.06 20.01 3.36
C THR A 42 -4.81 20.40 2.59
N GLN A 43 -4.91 21.47 1.80
CA GLN A 43 -3.77 21.97 1.02
C GLN A 43 -2.72 22.54 1.97
N ALA A 44 -1.46 22.18 1.75
CA ALA A 44 -0.35 22.82 2.43
C ALA A 44 -0.03 24.16 1.74
N PRO A 45 0.65 25.10 2.42
CA PRO A 45 1.13 26.33 1.79
C PRO A 45 2.17 26.10 0.68
N VAL A 46 2.85 24.94 0.68
CA VAL A 46 3.79 24.54 -0.37
C VAL A 46 3.02 24.01 -1.57
N GLU A 47 3.39 24.45 -2.77
CA GLU A 47 2.76 24.03 -4.02
C GLU A 47 2.73 22.49 -4.16
N GLY A 48 1.55 21.94 -4.48
CA GLY A 48 1.33 20.50 -4.61
C GLY A 48 1.38 19.70 -3.30
N GLY A 49 1.70 20.33 -2.18
CA GLY A 49 1.72 19.70 -0.86
C GLY A 49 0.32 19.52 -0.28
N VAL A 50 0.01 18.33 0.26
CA VAL A 50 -1.29 18.06 0.90
C VAL A 50 -1.16 17.27 2.19
N LEU A 51 -2.05 17.55 3.14
CA LEU A 51 -2.34 16.73 4.31
C LEU A 51 -3.62 15.92 4.03
N LEU A 52 -3.57 14.62 4.32
CA LEU A 52 -4.65 13.66 4.12
C LEU A 52 -5.03 13.04 5.45
N SER A 53 -6.31 13.17 5.82
CA SER A 53 -6.89 12.57 7.02
C SER A 53 -7.94 11.53 6.61
N MET A 54 -7.76 10.29 7.04
CA MET A 54 -8.62 9.15 6.67
C MET A 54 -8.97 8.34 7.93
N PRO A 55 -10.02 8.72 8.66
CA PRO A 55 -10.52 7.94 9.79
C PRO A 55 -11.33 6.73 9.33
N CYS A 56 -11.37 5.70 10.16
CA CYS A 56 -12.21 4.52 10.01
C CYS A 56 -12.66 4.04 11.39
N VAL A 57 -13.94 3.70 11.53
CA VAL A 57 -14.54 3.23 12.77
C VAL A 57 -15.22 1.90 12.53
N GLY A 58 -14.71 0.84 13.15
CA GLY A 58 -15.32 -0.49 13.18
C GLY A 58 -15.80 -0.85 14.59
N PRO A 59 -16.43 -2.04 14.76
CA PRO A 59 -16.97 -2.49 16.04
C PRO A 59 -15.89 -2.85 17.07
N ASP A 60 -14.71 -3.25 16.61
CA ASP A 60 -13.58 -3.73 17.42
C ASP A 60 -12.44 -2.71 17.48
N LEU A 61 -12.17 -2.03 16.35
CA LEU A 61 -11.07 -1.07 16.21
C LEU A 61 -11.53 0.22 15.52
N MET A 62 -10.92 1.32 15.93
CA MET A 62 -10.88 2.55 15.13
C MET A 62 -9.47 2.74 14.60
N CYS A 63 -9.33 3.37 13.45
CA CYS A 63 -8.03 3.78 12.97
C CYS A 63 -8.05 5.16 12.31
N HIS A 64 -6.91 5.83 12.35
CA HIS A 64 -6.71 7.09 11.66
C HIS A 64 -5.42 7.01 10.86
N LYS A 65 -5.56 7.14 9.54
CA LYS A 65 -4.41 7.33 8.67
C LYS A 65 -4.25 8.81 8.39
N LEU A 66 -3.16 9.38 8.92
CA LEU A 66 -2.78 10.77 8.72
C LEU A 66 -1.48 10.81 7.93
N LEU A 67 -1.55 11.28 6.69
CA LEU A 67 -0.41 11.32 5.77
C LEU A 67 -0.22 12.72 5.18
N THR A 68 1.02 13.02 4.82
CA THR A 68 1.34 14.14 3.93
C THR A 68 1.83 13.62 2.59
N VAL A 69 1.49 14.31 1.51
CA VAL A 69 2.05 14.07 0.18
C VAL A 69 2.71 15.35 -0.32
N TYR A 70 4.00 15.27 -0.63
CA TYR A 70 4.84 16.36 -1.14
C TYR A 70 5.58 15.85 -2.38
N PRO A 71 5.10 16.17 -3.60
CA PRO A 71 5.64 15.62 -4.84
C PRO A 71 7.13 15.87 -5.07
N ASP A 72 7.66 16.99 -4.57
CA ASP A 72 9.04 17.41 -4.80
C ASP A 72 10.04 16.89 -3.75
N ASN A 73 9.56 16.27 -2.67
CA ASN A 73 10.44 15.67 -1.64
C ASN A 73 11.50 14.71 -2.20
N PRO A 74 11.22 13.86 -3.21
CA PRO A 74 12.23 12.99 -3.80
C PRO A 74 13.43 13.74 -4.38
N ALA A 75 13.24 14.95 -4.92
CA ALA A 75 14.34 15.77 -5.42
C ALA A 75 15.28 16.24 -4.29
N ALA A 76 14.77 16.30 -3.06
CA ALA A 76 15.53 16.61 -1.84
C ALA A 76 15.93 15.36 -1.04
N GLY A 77 15.83 14.16 -1.61
CA GLY A 77 16.18 12.90 -0.95
C GLY A 77 15.21 12.47 0.16
N ARG A 78 13.98 12.99 0.16
CA ARG A 78 12.93 12.67 1.15
C ARG A 78 11.80 11.85 0.51
N PRO A 79 11.09 11.01 1.28
CA PRO A 79 9.89 10.34 0.77
C PRO A 79 8.79 11.34 0.37
N ALA A 80 8.14 11.08 -0.77
CA ALA A 80 6.99 11.88 -1.21
C ALA A 80 5.79 11.74 -0.27
N ILE A 81 5.63 10.57 0.37
CA ILE A 81 4.56 10.28 1.32
C ILE A 81 5.20 10.08 2.70
N GLN A 82 4.64 10.72 3.72
CA GLN A 82 5.05 10.55 5.11
C GLN A 82 3.81 10.51 6.00
N GLY A 83 3.94 10.00 7.22
CA GLY A 83 2.86 9.99 8.21
C GLY A 83 2.67 8.62 8.85
N GLN A 84 1.52 8.41 9.48
CA GLN A 84 1.26 7.23 10.31
C GLN A 84 -0.16 6.70 10.17
N VAL A 85 -0.34 5.43 10.54
CA VAL A 85 -1.66 4.82 10.78
C VAL A 85 -1.77 4.49 12.26
N THR A 86 -2.65 5.18 12.97
CA THR A 86 -2.90 4.95 14.39
C THR A 86 -4.02 3.95 14.56
N CYS A 87 -3.84 2.96 15.43
CA CYS A 87 -4.83 1.97 15.82
C CYS A 87 -5.34 2.28 17.23
N ILE A 88 -6.67 2.26 17.39
CA ILE A 88 -7.38 2.72 18.57
C ILE A 88 -8.39 1.63 18.97
N ASP A 89 -8.48 1.36 20.26
CA ASP A 89 -9.46 0.43 20.83
C ASP A 89 -10.89 0.93 20.58
N GLY A 90 -11.72 0.11 19.93
CA GLY A 90 -13.11 0.47 19.60
C GLY A 90 -14.03 0.64 20.81
N ALA A 91 -13.72 -0.04 21.92
CA ALA A 91 -14.55 0.00 23.13
C ALA A 91 -14.13 1.13 24.09
N THR A 92 -12.83 1.39 24.22
CA THR A 92 -12.31 2.33 25.22
C THR A 92 -11.75 3.64 24.64
N GLY A 93 -11.60 3.74 23.32
CA GLY A 93 -10.96 4.88 22.65
C GLY A 93 -9.46 5.02 22.96
N ARG A 94 -8.84 4.00 23.56
CA ARG A 94 -7.42 4.04 23.94
C ARG A 94 -6.57 3.82 22.69
N VAL A 95 -5.61 4.72 22.45
CA VAL A 95 -4.62 4.52 21.39
C VAL A 95 -3.72 3.34 21.73
N LEU A 96 -3.71 2.33 20.86
CA LEU A 96 -3.00 1.08 21.04
C LEU A 96 -1.55 1.21 20.53
N PHE A 97 -1.41 1.58 19.27
CA PHE A 97 -0.12 1.71 18.58
C PHE A 97 -0.26 2.58 17.33
N ALA A 98 0.87 3.05 16.81
CA ALA A 98 0.96 3.68 15.50
C ALA A 98 1.91 2.88 14.60
N MET A 99 1.60 2.88 13.30
CA MET A 99 2.37 2.20 12.26
C MET A 99 2.95 3.23 11.28
N ASP A 100 4.09 2.90 10.68
CA ASP A 100 4.65 3.64 9.57
C ASP A 100 3.62 3.74 8.43
N GLY A 101 3.21 4.97 8.13
CA GLY A 101 2.12 5.25 7.20
C GLY A 101 2.43 4.85 5.76
N PRO A 102 3.61 5.18 5.21
CA PRO A 102 4.04 4.72 3.89
C PRO A 102 4.04 3.19 3.76
N THR A 103 4.60 2.47 4.73
CA THR A 103 4.67 1.00 4.71
C THR A 103 3.28 0.37 4.78
N ALA A 104 2.45 0.79 5.75
CA ALA A 104 1.08 0.31 5.86
C ALA A 104 0.28 0.59 4.58
N THR A 105 0.50 1.76 3.96
CA THR A 105 -0.13 2.13 2.69
C THR A 105 0.33 1.25 1.53
N GLY A 106 1.63 0.98 1.40
CA GLY A 106 2.18 0.05 0.41
C GLY A 106 1.54 -1.32 0.53
N ARG A 107 1.60 -1.92 1.72
CA ARG A 107 1.16 -3.31 1.94
C ARG A 107 -0.34 -3.48 1.74
N ARG A 108 -1.17 -2.62 2.34
CA ARG A 108 -2.63 -2.71 2.19
C ARG A 108 -3.09 -2.45 0.75
N THR A 109 -2.41 -1.59 0.01
CA THR A 109 -2.80 -1.28 -1.38
C THR A 109 -2.54 -2.48 -2.27
N ALA A 110 -1.35 -3.09 -2.15
CA ALA A 110 -1.04 -4.31 -2.89
C ALA A 110 -1.96 -5.48 -2.47
N ALA A 111 -2.29 -5.62 -1.18
CA ALA A 111 -3.23 -6.65 -0.72
C ALA A 111 -4.65 -6.49 -1.31
N VAL A 112 -5.16 -5.27 -1.45
CA VAL A 112 -6.44 -5.04 -2.15
C VAL A 112 -6.35 -5.46 -3.62
N THR A 113 -5.22 -5.20 -4.29
CA THR A 113 -4.99 -5.70 -5.65
C THR A 113 -5.03 -7.23 -5.71
N LEU A 114 -4.42 -7.92 -4.74
CA LEU A 114 -4.45 -9.38 -4.66
C LEU A 114 -5.88 -9.92 -4.47
N VAL A 115 -6.68 -9.32 -3.58
CA VAL A 115 -8.10 -9.66 -3.42
C VAL A 115 -8.82 -9.52 -4.76
N GLY A 116 -8.63 -8.40 -5.46
CA GLY A 116 -9.19 -8.19 -6.79
C GLY A 116 -8.79 -9.29 -7.78
N ILE A 117 -7.51 -9.67 -7.83
CA ILE A 117 -7.04 -10.75 -8.71
C ILE A 117 -7.70 -12.08 -8.37
N ARG A 118 -7.80 -12.45 -7.09
CA ARG A 118 -8.41 -13.73 -6.66
C ARG A 118 -9.88 -13.86 -7.03
N HIS A 119 -10.61 -12.75 -7.05
CA HIS A 119 -12.03 -12.75 -7.35
C HIS A 119 -12.36 -12.48 -8.82
N LEU A 120 -11.51 -11.76 -9.55
CA LEU A 120 -11.79 -11.34 -10.92
C LEU A 120 -11.14 -12.23 -11.98
N LEU A 121 -10.05 -12.93 -11.66
CA LEU A 121 -9.43 -13.88 -12.59
C LEU A 121 -9.95 -15.30 -12.36
N PRO A 122 -10.20 -16.07 -13.43
CA PRO A 122 -10.66 -17.46 -13.30
C PRO A 122 -9.58 -18.40 -12.76
N GLN A 123 -8.31 -17.98 -12.81
CA GLN A 123 -7.16 -18.77 -12.39
C GLN A 123 -6.01 -17.84 -11.97
N ALA A 124 -5.09 -18.35 -11.15
CA ALA A 124 -3.92 -17.61 -10.72
C ALA A 124 -3.09 -17.12 -11.93
N PRO A 125 -2.68 -15.84 -11.94
CA PRO A 125 -1.89 -15.30 -13.05
C PRO A 125 -0.49 -15.90 -13.06
N ARG A 126 0.04 -16.16 -14.25
CA ARG A 126 1.45 -16.59 -14.44
C ARG A 126 2.39 -15.44 -14.72
N ARG A 127 1.85 -14.28 -15.14
CA ARG A 127 2.61 -13.05 -15.39
C ARG A 127 1.79 -11.83 -14.98
N ALA A 128 2.47 -10.77 -14.56
CA ALA A 128 1.87 -9.47 -14.29
C ALA A 128 2.75 -8.33 -14.84
N LEU A 129 2.11 -7.33 -15.44
CA LEU A 129 2.74 -6.08 -15.87
C LEU A 129 2.39 -4.97 -14.88
N ILE A 130 3.41 -4.30 -14.35
CA ILE A 130 3.28 -3.18 -13.42
C ILE A 130 3.72 -1.90 -14.14
N TYR A 131 2.82 -0.92 -14.19
CA TYR A 131 3.13 0.40 -14.72
C TYR A 131 3.60 1.33 -13.60
N GLY A 132 4.81 1.88 -13.76
CA GLY A 132 5.46 2.73 -12.79
C GLY A 132 6.58 2.04 -12.00
N THR A 133 7.48 2.84 -11.44
CA THR A 133 8.73 2.39 -10.81
C THR A 133 8.93 2.93 -9.39
N GLY A 134 7.86 3.47 -8.78
CA GLY A 134 7.88 4.04 -7.43
C GLY A 134 7.55 3.02 -6.34
N ALA A 135 7.41 3.49 -5.10
CA ALA A 135 7.20 2.64 -3.91
C ALA A 135 6.00 1.67 -4.00
N GLN A 136 4.95 2.02 -4.75
CA GLN A 136 3.84 1.09 -4.98
C GLN A 136 4.23 -0.07 -5.91
N ALA A 137 5.12 0.14 -6.89
CA ALA A 137 5.64 -0.95 -7.71
C ALA A 137 6.38 -1.96 -6.83
N ASP A 138 7.23 -1.47 -5.92
CA ASP A 138 7.97 -2.31 -4.97
C ASP A 138 7.00 -3.15 -4.12
N ALA A 139 5.96 -2.53 -3.55
CA ALA A 139 4.97 -3.23 -2.73
C ALA A 139 4.19 -4.28 -3.54
N HIS A 140 3.83 -4.00 -4.80
CA HIS A 140 3.13 -4.96 -5.65
C HIS A 140 4.03 -6.10 -6.12
N VAL A 141 5.30 -5.83 -6.43
CA VAL A 141 6.29 -6.88 -6.76
C VAL A 141 6.42 -7.86 -5.59
N LEU A 142 6.60 -7.35 -4.37
CA LEU A 142 6.67 -8.19 -3.16
C LEU A 142 5.38 -9.00 -2.96
N ALA A 143 4.23 -8.35 -3.05
CA ALA A 143 2.93 -9.00 -2.83
C ALA A 143 2.66 -10.11 -3.84
N LEU A 144 2.91 -9.85 -5.13
CA LEU A 144 2.70 -10.82 -6.21
C LEU A 144 3.67 -12.00 -6.10
N ALA A 145 4.95 -11.74 -5.82
CA ALA A 145 5.96 -12.79 -5.68
C ALA A 145 5.71 -13.69 -4.45
N GLU A 146 5.28 -13.11 -3.32
CA GLU A 146 4.90 -13.87 -2.12
C GLU A 146 3.64 -14.72 -2.35
N THR A 147 2.66 -14.17 -3.08
CA THR A 147 1.36 -14.84 -3.30
C THR A 147 1.43 -15.93 -4.37
N TRP A 148 2.19 -15.70 -5.45
CA TRP A 148 2.36 -16.64 -6.56
C TRP A 148 3.84 -16.85 -6.85
N PRO A 149 4.51 -17.76 -6.12
CA PRO A 149 5.91 -18.08 -6.36
C PRO A 149 6.15 -18.46 -7.84
N GLY A 150 7.13 -17.80 -8.48
CA GLY A 150 7.47 -18.03 -9.88
C GLY A 150 6.63 -17.23 -10.90
N ILE A 151 5.75 -16.33 -10.46
CA ILE A 151 5.08 -15.38 -11.36
C ILE A 151 6.10 -14.52 -12.11
N GLY A 152 5.94 -14.40 -13.43
CA GLY A 152 6.77 -13.50 -14.23
C GLY A 152 6.35 -12.05 -14.04
N LEU A 153 7.24 -11.21 -13.50
CA LEU A 153 6.97 -9.81 -13.22
C LEU A 153 7.64 -8.90 -14.26
N VAL A 154 6.85 -8.06 -14.90
CA VAL A 154 7.31 -7.10 -15.90
C VAL A 154 7.03 -5.69 -15.40
N ILE A 155 7.99 -4.78 -15.51
CA ILE A 155 7.85 -3.37 -15.12
C ILE A 155 7.93 -2.49 -16.36
N GLN A 156 7.00 -1.53 -16.47
CA GLN A 156 7.04 -0.47 -17.47
C GLN A 156 7.15 0.89 -16.77
N GLY A 157 8.31 1.53 -16.89
CA GLY A 157 8.52 2.91 -16.46
C GLY A 157 8.30 3.94 -17.58
N ARG A 158 8.33 5.23 -17.21
CA ARG A 158 8.41 6.36 -18.18
C ARG A 158 9.82 6.63 -18.67
N SER A 159 10.83 6.15 -17.94
CA SER A 159 12.25 6.44 -18.19
C SER A 159 13.00 5.13 -18.04
N ALA A 160 13.68 4.72 -19.12
CA ALA A 160 14.46 3.49 -19.15
C ALA A 160 15.50 3.46 -18.02
N GLY A 161 15.69 2.29 -17.43
CA GLY A 161 16.67 2.02 -16.37
C GLY A 161 16.11 2.13 -14.95
N ARG A 162 14.89 2.66 -14.77
CA ARG A 162 14.22 2.67 -13.45
C ARG A 162 13.48 1.37 -13.15
N GLU A 163 13.28 0.53 -14.16
CA GLU A 163 12.63 -0.77 -14.07
C GLU A 163 13.49 -1.76 -13.26
N GLN A 164 14.78 -1.90 -13.58
CA GLN A 164 15.68 -2.79 -12.84
C GLN A 164 15.81 -2.41 -11.37
N ALA A 165 15.78 -1.10 -11.07
CA ALA A 165 15.88 -0.62 -9.70
C ALA A 165 14.73 -1.11 -8.79
N VAL A 166 13.56 -1.47 -9.35
CA VAL A 166 12.48 -2.10 -8.58
C VAL A 166 12.89 -3.49 -8.11
N GLY A 167 13.50 -4.29 -9.00
CA GLY A 167 13.99 -5.63 -8.65
C GLY A 167 15.10 -5.59 -7.62
N GLU A 168 16.03 -4.64 -7.76
CA GLU A 168 17.13 -4.43 -6.79
C GLU A 168 16.60 -4.06 -5.40
N ARG A 169 15.64 -3.12 -5.30
CA ARG A 169 15.07 -2.71 -4.02
C ARG A 169 14.26 -3.81 -3.33
N THR A 170 13.63 -4.69 -4.11
CA THR A 170 12.76 -5.75 -3.58
C THR A 170 13.49 -7.07 -3.40
N GLY A 171 14.65 -7.27 -4.03
CA GLY A 171 15.32 -8.56 -4.12
C GLY A 171 14.58 -9.58 -5.00
N ILE A 172 13.60 -9.14 -5.79
CA ILE A 172 12.79 -9.99 -6.66
C ILE A 172 13.17 -9.77 -8.11
N ALA A 173 13.31 -10.86 -8.88
CA ALA A 173 13.59 -10.77 -10.30
C ALA A 173 12.43 -10.12 -11.06
N VAL A 174 12.73 -9.10 -11.86
CA VAL A 174 11.77 -8.41 -12.72
C VAL A 174 12.35 -8.18 -14.12
N GLU A 175 11.49 -8.20 -15.12
CA GLU A 175 11.81 -7.86 -16.51
C GLU A 175 11.42 -6.40 -16.80
N ALA A 176 12.23 -5.67 -17.56
CA ALA A 176 11.77 -4.42 -18.15
C ALA A 176 10.91 -4.73 -19.37
N ALA A 177 9.75 -4.10 -19.50
CA ALA A 177 8.97 -4.19 -20.73
C ALA A 177 9.80 -3.64 -21.90
N SER A 178 10.02 -4.47 -22.92
CA SER A 178 10.60 -4.00 -24.18
C SER A 178 9.66 -2.95 -24.77
N SER A 179 10.20 -1.79 -25.16
CA SER A 179 9.47 -0.80 -25.95
C SER A 179 9.12 -1.41 -27.31
N GLY A 180 8.04 -2.17 -27.38
CA GLY A 180 7.45 -2.58 -28.65
C GLY A 180 7.02 -1.30 -29.34
N ALA A 181 7.61 -1.02 -30.50
CA ALA A 181 7.07 -0.04 -31.43
C ALA A 181 5.61 -0.43 -31.69
N ALA A 182 4.69 0.39 -31.21
CA ALA A 182 3.31 0.42 -31.67
C ALA A 182 3.23 1.34 -32.88
#